data_AF-A0A0J7ZE52-F1
#
_entry.id   AF-A0A0J7ZE52-F1
#
_cell.length_a   1.000
_cell.length_b   1.000
_cell.length_c   1.000
_cell.angle_alpha   90.00
_cell.angle_beta   90.00
_cell.angle_gamma   90.00
#
_symmetry.space_group_name_H-M   'P 1'
#
loop_
_entity.id
_entity.type
_entity.pdbx_description
1 polymer ?
#
loop_
_entity_poly.entity_id
_entity_poly.type
_entity_poly.pdbx_seq_one_letter_code
_entity_poly.pdbx_strand_id
1 'polypeptide(L)'
;MRNEQPDETPVGRLRTQLLSAFDQFDREREAEQHQDEASESSGLARLAKEYARATTATARAALAERVGPSLSLAEAGVIRRTAKAVEGALPNVIVAARVDGWTAAEIATELGVTASYVHRILRNNPWDAAWTMYRATGDGMWEPVESGNLCATESATSVAEQILGERLDVALARSGARVCVWRTGEEGDPDDARFTAEHDGDTIRDH
;
A
#
# COMPACT_ATOMS: atom_id res chain seq x y z
N MET A 1 1.25 54.00 32.51
CA MET A 1 2.33 53.01 32.37
C MET A 1 2.37 52.57 30.91
N ARG A 2 3.37 53.01 30.15
CA ARG A 2 3.56 52.57 28.76
C ARG A 2 4.29 51.22 28.82
N ASN A 3 3.66 50.18 28.30
CA ASN A 3 4.33 48.91 28.05
C ASN A 3 5.29 49.13 26.88
N GLU A 4 6.58 49.25 27.16
CA GLU A 4 7.61 49.19 26.15
C GLU A 4 7.58 47.78 25.54
N GLN A 5 7.31 47.70 24.24
CA GLN A 5 7.39 46.42 23.53
C GLN A 5 8.86 45.97 23.54
N PRO A 6 9.13 44.70 23.87
CA PRO A 6 10.50 44.21 24.06
C PRO A 6 11.40 44.42 22.84
N ASP A 7 10.85 44.61 21.64
CA ASP A 7 11.56 44.85 20.37
C ASP A 7 12.14 46.26 20.20
N GLU A 8 11.78 47.25 21.02
CA GLU A 8 12.24 48.64 20.86
C GLU A 8 13.59 48.93 21.53
N THR A 9 14.07 48.02 22.40
CA THR A 9 15.37 48.17 23.06
C THR A 9 16.51 47.57 22.22
N PRO A 10 17.74 48.10 22.30
CA PRO A 10 18.90 47.50 21.62
C PRO A 10 19.13 46.03 21.97
N VAL A 11 18.82 45.64 23.21
CA VAL A 11 18.90 44.25 23.70
C VAL A 11 17.78 43.38 23.10
N GLY A 12 16.58 43.93 22.96
CA GLY A 12 15.47 43.29 22.26
C GLY A 12 15.78 42.96 20.81
N ARG A 13 16.30 43.95 20.07
CA ARG A 13 16.71 43.75 18.67
C ARG A 13 17.79 42.69 18.51
N LEU A 14 18.77 42.66 19.42
CA LEU A 14 19.81 41.63 19.41
C LEU A 14 19.23 40.23 19.69
N ARG A 15 18.29 40.13 20.63
CA ARG A 15 17.61 38.86 20.94
C ARG A 15 16.80 38.36 19.75
N THR A 16 16.05 39.24 19.09
CA THR A 16 15.24 38.90 17.90
C THR A 16 16.13 38.48 16.73
N GLN A 17 17.27 39.14 16.53
CA GLN A 17 18.26 38.74 15.52
C GLN A 17 18.88 37.37 15.81
N LEU A 18 19.23 37.08 17.07
CA LEU A 18 19.77 35.77 17.46
C LEU A 18 18.76 34.65 17.27
N LEU A 19 17.50 34.85 17.68
CA LEU A 19 16.44 33.86 17.48
C LEU A 19 16.18 33.61 16.00
N SER A 20 16.12 34.67 15.18
CA SER A 20 15.98 34.53 13.73
C SER A 20 17.17 33.78 13.08
N ALA A 21 18.38 33.93 13.62
CA ALA A 21 19.56 33.22 13.13
C ALA A 21 19.53 31.73 13.52
N PHE A 22 19.04 31.40 14.71
CA PHE A 22 18.82 30.00 15.11
C PHE A 22 17.70 29.35 14.28
N ASP A 23 16.57 30.03 14.08
CA ASP A 23 15.48 29.52 13.23
C ASP A 23 15.91 29.34 11.77
N GLN A 24 16.84 30.17 11.29
CA GLN A 24 17.43 30.00 9.96
C GLN A 24 18.39 28.80 9.92
N PHE A 25 19.25 28.65 10.92
CA PHE A 25 20.17 27.53 11.03
C PHE A 25 19.45 26.19 11.13
N ASP A 26 18.38 26.11 11.93
CA ASP A 26 17.60 24.88 12.07
C ASP A 26 16.88 24.51 10.77
N ARG A 27 16.32 25.51 10.05
CA ARG A 27 15.73 25.28 8.71
C ARG A 27 16.76 24.84 7.67
N GLU A 28 17.96 25.40 7.70
CA GLU A 28 19.06 24.98 6.81
C GLU A 28 19.50 23.54 7.13
N ARG A 29 19.59 23.17 8.41
CA ARG A 29 19.90 21.81 8.88
C ARG A 29 18.84 20.77 8.48
N GLU A 30 17.57 21.10 8.64
CA GLU A 30 16.45 20.24 8.22
C GLU A 30 16.43 20.07 6.69
N ALA A 31 16.71 21.14 5.94
CA ALA A 31 16.79 21.08 4.48
C ALA A 31 17.96 20.23 3.99
N GLU A 32 19.14 20.32 4.63
CA GLU A 32 20.30 19.46 4.35
C GLU A 32 19.98 17.98 4.64
N GLN A 33 19.39 17.68 5.81
CA GLN A 33 18.99 16.31 6.15
C GLN A 33 17.97 15.73 5.15
N HIS A 34 16.96 16.51 4.76
CA HIS A 34 16.00 16.05 3.75
C HIS A 34 16.61 15.84 2.37
N GLN A 35 17.62 16.63 1.98
CA GLN A 35 18.34 16.45 0.72
C GLN A 35 19.24 15.21 0.75
N ASP A 36 19.89 14.94 1.88
CA ASP A 36 20.71 13.74 2.09
C ASP A 36 19.83 12.48 2.11
N GLU A 37 18.71 12.48 2.84
CA GLU A 37 17.75 11.37 2.86
C GLU A 37 17.13 11.09 1.48
N ALA A 38 16.81 12.14 0.71
CA ALA A 38 16.32 12.02 -0.67
C ALA A 38 17.40 11.48 -1.63
N SER A 39 18.66 11.83 -1.41
CA SER A 39 19.79 11.37 -2.23
C SER A 39 20.17 9.92 -1.92
N GLU A 40 20.13 9.52 -0.64
CA GLU A 40 20.38 8.14 -0.20
C GLU A 40 19.27 7.18 -0.63
N SER A 41 18.01 7.57 -0.50
CA SER A 41 16.87 6.79 -0.99
C SER A 41 16.89 6.62 -2.52
N SER A 42 17.32 7.65 -3.25
CA SER A 42 17.57 7.61 -4.70
C SER A 42 18.69 6.62 -5.07
N GLY A 43 19.76 6.54 -4.26
CA GLY A 43 20.88 5.64 -4.46
C GLY A 43 20.50 4.15 -4.35
N LEU A 44 19.81 3.77 -3.28
CA LEU A 44 19.34 2.40 -3.07
C LEU A 44 18.26 1.99 -4.09
N ALA A 45 17.32 2.88 -4.39
CA ALA A 45 16.29 2.63 -5.41
C ALA A 45 16.92 2.41 -6.81
N ARG A 46 17.94 3.21 -7.17
CA ARG A 46 18.69 3.01 -8.42
C ARG A 46 19.42 1.66 -8.42
N LEU A 47 20.08 1.31 -7.32
CA LEU A 47 20.77 0.02 -7.19
C LEU A 47 19.80 -1.17 -7.33
N ALA A 48 18.64 -1.11 -6.68
CA ALA A 48 17.59 -2.11 -6.80
C ALA A 48 17.09 -2.24 -8.25
N LYS A 49 16.87 -1.11 -8.94
CA LYS A 49 16.47 -1.08 -10.35
C LYS A 49 17.53 -1.66 -11.28
N GLU A 50 18.81 -1.38 -11.04
CA GLU A 50 19.92 -1.98 -11.78
C GLU A 50 20.01 -3.49 -11.53
N TYR A 51 19.82 -3.93 -10.29
CA TYR A 51 19.78 -5.35 -9.93
C TYR A 51 18.62 -6.08 -10.61
N ALA A 52 17.41 -5.48 -10.62
CA ALA A 52 16.25 -6.04 -11.30
C ALA A 52 16.47 -6.21 -12.82
N ARG A 53 17.20 -5.28 -13.44
CA ARG A 53 17.58 -5.36 -14.87
C ARG A 53 18.69 -6.38 -15.14
N ALA A 54 19.47 -6.78 -14.14
CA ALA A 54 20.50 -7.78 -14.26
C ALA A 54 19.88 -9.20 -14.27
N THR A 55 19.43 -9.64 -15.45
CA THR A 55 18.73 -10.93 -15.63
C THR A 55 19.66 -12.15 -15.64
N THR A 56 20.98 -11.96 -15.73
CA THR A 56 21.97 -13.06 -15.74
C THR A 56 22.84 -13.06 -14.48
N ALA A 57 23.33 -14.24 -14.10
CA ALA A 57 24.26 -14.39 -12.98
C ALA A 57 25.52 -13.52 -13.15
N THR A 58 26.05 -13.46 -14.38
CA THR A 58 27.21 -12.63 -14.73
C THR A 58 26.91 -11.14 -14.56
N ALA A 59 25.75 -10.65 -15.00
CA ALA A 59 25.37 -9.25 -14.83
C ALA A 59 25.21 -8.87 -13.36
N ARG A 60 24.62 -9.76 -12.54
CA ARG A 60 24.49 -9.56 -11.10
C ARG A 60 25.84 -9.56 -10.40
N ALA A 61 26.74 -10.45 -10.77
CA ALA A 61 28.11 -10.47 -10.25
C ALA A 61 28.86 -9.18 -10.60
N ALA A 62 28.75 -8.69 -11.84
CA ALA A 62 29.36 -7.43 -12.27
C ALA A 62 28.80 -6.21 -11.50
N LEU A 63 27.50 -6.21 -11.19
CA LEU A 63 26.90 -5.17 -10.35
C LEU A 63 27.45 -5.24 -8.91
N ALA A 64 27.54 -6.45 -8.34
CA ALA A 64 28.08 -6.64 -7.00
C ALA A 64 29.56 -6.21 -6.90
N GLU A 65 30.39 -6.53 -7.89
CA GLU A 65 31.79 -6.07 -7.97
C GLU A 65 31.91 -4.55 -8.06
N ARG A 66 30.96 -3.89 -8.75
CA ARG A 66 30.93 -2.42 -8.86
C ARG A 66 30.53 -1.74 -7.55
N VAL A 67 29.62 -2.34 -6.78
CA VAL A 67 28.97 -1.72 -5.62
C VAL A 67 29.62 -2.14 -4.30
N GLY A 68 30.16 -3.35 -4.23
CA GLY A 68 30.80 -3.90 -3.04
C GLY A 68 31.90 -2.99 -2.47
N PRO A 69 32.84 -2.49 -3.29
CA PRO A 69 33.91 -1.60 -2.81
C PRO A 69 33.42 -0.25 -2.29
N SER A 70 32.24 0.21 -2.70
CA SER A 70 31.67 1.49 -2.23
C SER A 70 30.85 1.35 -0.95
N LEU A 71 30.58 0.15 -0.47
CA LEU A 71 29.83 -0.09 0.77
C LEU A 71 30.78 -0.33 1.94
N SER A 72 30.63 0.45 3.00
CA SER A 72 31.22 0.13 4.29
C SER A 72 30.57 -1.11 4.90
N LEU A 73 31.29 -1.78 5.81
CA LEU A 73 30.75 -2.91 6.57
C LEU A 73 29.50 -2.52 7.37
N ALA A 74 29.44 -1.28 7.86
CA ALA A 74 28.31 -0.77 8.62
C ALA A 74 27.05 -0.65 7.74
N GLU A 75 27.17 -0.04 6.56
CA GLU A 75 26.08 0.09 5.58
C GLU A 75 25.59 -1.28 5.10
N ALA A 76 26.50 -2.18 4.74
CA ALA A 76 26.15 -3.55 4.38
C ALA A 76 25.42 -4.28 5.53
N GLY A 77 25.83 -4.04 6.77
CA GLY A 77 25.16 -4.55 7.96
C GLY A 77 23.75 -4.01 8.16
N VAL A 78 23.53 -2.72 7.92
CA VAL A 78 22.20 -2.07 7.96
C VAL A 78 21.30 -2.69 6.88
N ILE A 79 21.74 -2.69 5.61
CA ILE A 79 20.99 -3.25 4.49
C ILE A 79 20.58 -4.70 4.78
N ARG A 80 21.52 -5.53 5.27
CA ARG A 80 21.24 -6.93 5.60
C ARG A 80 20.20 -7.08 6.71
N ARG A 81 20.27 -6.29 7.77
CA ARG A 81 19.30 -6.36 8.88
C ARG A 81 17.93 -5.88 8.44
N THR A 82 17.86 -4.79 7.67
CA THR A 82 16.60 -4.27 7.11
C THR A 82 15.96 -5.29 6.18
N ALA A 83 16.72 -5.84 5.22
CA ALA A 83 16.23 -6.90 4.33
C ALA A 83 15.71 -8.10 5.14
N LYS A 84 16.42 -8.52 6.19
CA LYS A 84 16.00 -9.63 7.04
C LYS A 84 14.74 -9.32 7.86
N ALA A 85 14.56 -8.08 8.31
CA ALA A 85 13.35 -7.65 9.01
C ALA A 85 12.14 -7.66 8.06
N VAL A 86 12.31 -7.15 6.83
CA VAL A 86 11.27 -7.14 5.80
C VAL A 86 10.90 -8.54 5.33
N GLU A 87 11.87 -9.45 5.20
CA GLU A 87 11.66 -10.85 4.79
C GLU A 87 10.60 -11.57 5.65
N GLY A 88 10.55 -11.26 6.95
CA GLY A 88 9.54 -11.84 7.85
C GLY A 88 8.11 -11.34 7.60
N ALA A 89 7.97 -10.12 7.10
CA ALA A 89 6.68 -9.51 6.75
C ALA A 89 6.24 -9.81 5.31
N LEU A 90 7.15 -10.33 4.47
CA LEU A 90 6.93 -10.55 3.04
C LEU A 90 5.68 -11.40 2.73
N PRO A 91 5.34 -12.47 3.49
CA PRO A 91 4.09 -13.19 3.28
C PRO A 91 2.86 -12.29 3.35
N ASN A 92 2.77 -11.42 4.35
CA ASN A 92 1.63 -10.51 4.53
C ASN A 92 1.57 -9.45 3.42
N VAL A 93 2.72 -8.95 2.97
CA VAL A 93 2.80 -8.01 1.84
C VAL A 93 2.33 -8.66 0.54
N ILE A 94 2.74 -9.90 0.29
CA ILE A 94 2.30 -10.68 -0.88
C ILE A 94 0.78 -10.91 -0.85
N VAL A 95 0.24 -11.28 0.32
CA VAL A 95 -1.20 -11.48 0.49
C VAL A 95 -1.95 -10.16 0.30
N ALA A 96 -1.46 -9.04 0.85
CA ALA A 96 -2.06 -7.72 0.64
C ALA A 96 -2.13 -7.33 -0.84
N ALA A 97 -1.00 -7.40 -1.55
CA ALA A 97 -0.98 -7.12 -2.98
C ALA A 97 -1.95 -8.02 -3.76
N ARG A 98 -2.07 -9.30 -3.38
CA ARG A 98 -3.02 -10.23 -4.01
C ARG A 98 -4.48 -9.83 -3.75
N VAL A 99 -4.82 -9.45 -2.52
CA VAL A 99 -6.15 -8.95 -2.16
C VAL A 99 -6.50 -7.72 -3.00
N ASP A 100 -5.55 -6.81 -3.16
CA ASP A 100 -5.66 -5.59 -3.97
C ASP A 100 -5.64 -5.85 -5.49
N GLY A 101 -5.66 -7.11 -5.92
CA GLY A 101 -5.87 -7.51 -7.32
C GLY A 101 -4.61 -7.87 -8.09
N TRP A 102 -3.41 -7.72 -7.52
CA TRP A 102 -2.18 -8.05 -8.23
C TRP A 102 -2.10 -9.54 -8.55
N THR A 103 -1.57 -9.86 -9.72
CA THR A 103 -1.29 -11.24 -10.12
C THR A 103 0.00 -11.74 -9.48
N ALA A 104 0.14 -13.06 -9.36
CA ALA A 104 1.37 -13.65 -8.84
C ALA A 104 2.62 -13.29 -9.69
N ALA A 105 2.43 -13.05 -10.99
CA ALA A 105 3.49 -12.64 -11.90
C ALA A 105 3.95 -11.19 -11.66
N GLU A 106 3.00 -10.27 -11.45
CA GLU A 106 3.31 -8.86 -11.13
C GLU A 106 4.01 -8.76 -9.77
N ILE A 107 3.49 -9.43 -8.74
CA ILE A 107 4.12 -9.47 -7.42
C ILE A 107 5.54 -10.06 -7.49
N ALA A 108 5.71 -11.16 -8.24
CA ALA A 108 7.02 -11.78 -8.41
C ALA A 108 8.02 -10.84 -9.11
N THR A 109 7.56 -10.11 -10.12
CA THR A 109 8.36 -9.13 -10.84
C THR A 109 8.79 -7.98 -9.93
N GLU A 110 7.85 -7.42 -9.17
CA GLU A 110 8.10 -6.31 -8.26
C GLU A 110 9.07 -6.69 -7.13
N LEU A 111 8.89 -7.88 -6.54
CA LEU A 111 9.74 -8.36 -5.43
C LEU A 111 11.05 -9.02 -5.90
N GLY A 112 11.26 -9.21 -7.21
CA GLY A 112 12.43 -9.89 -7.74
C GLY A 112 12.52 -11.38 -7.38
N VAL A 113 11.37 -12.04 -7.18
CA VAL A 113 11.25 -13.47 -6.84
C VAL A 113 10.61 -14.26 -7.98
N THR A 114 10.41 -15.56 -7.81
CA THR A 114 9.71 -16.38 -8.81
C THR A 114 8.20 -16.40 -8.57
N ALA A 115 7.40 -16.49 -9.63
CA ALA A 115 5.95 -16.67 -9.51
C ALA A 115 5.59 -17.92 -8.69
N SER A 116 6.37 -19.01 -8.81
CA SER A 116 6.19 -20.23 -8.00
C SER A 116 6.38 -19.97 -6.50
N TYR A 117 7.32 -19.10 -6.12
CA TYR A 117 7.49 -18.68 -4.73
C TYR A 117 6.23 -17.95 -4.24
N VAL A 118 5.73 -16.98 -5.02
CA VAL A 118 4.51 -16.22 -4.70
C VAL A 118 3.30 -17.15 -4.55
N HIS A 119 3.07 -18.05 -5.50
CA HIS A 119 1.97 -19.03 -5.41
C HIS A 119 2.05 -19.91 -4.17
N ARG A 120 3.26 -20.33 -3.79
CA ARG A 120 3.45 -21.11 -2.56
C ARG A 120 3.12 -20.30 -1.31
N ILE A 121 3.50 -19.02 -1.26
CA ILE A 121 3.15 -18.13 -0.16
C ILE A 121 1.63 -17.96 -0.08
N LEU A 122 0.96 -17.62 -1.18
CA LEU A 122 -0.49 -17.40 -1.21
C LEU A 122 -1.26 -18.65 -0.78
N ARG A 123 -0.82 -19.84 -1.22
CA ARG A 123 -1.43 -21.12 -0.80
C ARG A 123 -1.31 -21.38 0.70
N ASN A 124 -0.19 -21.00 1.30
CA ASN A 124 0.09 -21.26 2.71
C ASN A 124 -0.43 -20.17 3.65
N ASN A 125 -0.84 -19.03 3.09
CA ASN A 125 -1.29 -17.86 3.85
C ASN A 125 -2.58 -17.35 3.21
N PRO A 126 -3.69 -18.09 3.34
CA PRO A 126 -4.98 -17.57 2.92
C PRO A 126 -5.37 -16.35 3.78
N TRP A 127 -6.27 -15.53 3.27
CA TRP A 127 -6.80 -14.37 3.96
C TRP A 127 -8.28 -14.55 4.28
N ASP A 128 -8.70 -13.98 5.40
CA ASP A 128 -10.10 -14.00 5.81
C ASP A 128 -10.82 -12.80 5.20
N ALA A 129 -11.78 -13.10 4.35
CA ALA A 129 -12.63 -12.13 3.67
C ALA A 129 -13.99 -12.06 4.37
N ALA A 130 -14.40 -10.85 4.73
CA ALA A 130 -15.76 -10.56 5.15
C ALA A 130 -16.51 -9.94 3.96
N TRP A 131 -17.78 -10.28 3.80
CA TRP A 131 -18.57 -9.79 2.68
C TRP A 131 -20.00 -9.50 3.09
N THR A 132 -20.60 -8.52 2.40
CA THR A 132 -22.01 -8.18 2.54
C THR A 132 -22.61 -8.00 1.15
N MET A 133 -23.72 -8.68 0.91
CA MET A 133 -24.55 -8.53 -0.26
C MET A 133 -25.67 -7.54 0.03
N TYR A 134 -25.91 -6.65 -0.92
CA TYR A 134 -26.92 -5.62 -0.88
C TYR A 134 -27.86 -5.76 -2.06
N ARG A 135 -29.12 -5.38 -1.83
CA ARG A 135 -30.15 -5.24 -2.86
C ARG A 135 -30.45 -3.77 -3.08
N ALA A 136 -30.67 -3.35 -4.32
CA ALA A 136 -31.13 -2.00 -4.59
C ALA A 136 -32.62 -1.86 -4.21
N THR A 137 -32.94 -0.78 -3.49
CA THR A 137 -34.31 -0.50 -3.00
C THR A 137 -35.07 0.52 -3.85
N GLY A 138 -34.41 1.10 -4.85
CA GLY A 138 -34.86 2.32 -5.52
C GLY A 138 -34.14 3.55 -4.97
N ASP A 139 -34.23 4.67 -5.68
CA ASP A 139 -33.68 5.97 -5.26
C ASP A 139 -32.16 5.99 -4.94
N GLY A 140 -31.39 5.05 -5.51
CA GLY A 140 -29.94 4.93 -5.27
C GLY A 140 -29.58 4.33 -3.90
N MET A 141 -30.55 3.82 -3.15
CA MET A 141 -30.37 3.24 -1.83
C MET A 141 -30.16 1.73 -1.89
N TRP A 142 -29.23 1.25 -1.05
CA TRP A 142 -28.84 -0.16 -0.95
C TRP A 142 -29.19 -0.70 0.44
N GLU A 143 -29.84 -1.86 0.50
CA GLU A 143 -30.13 -2.55 1.77
C GLU A 143 -29.34 -3.85 1.88
N PRO A 144 -28.72 -4.15 3.04
CA PRO A 144 -28.02 -5.41 3.24
C PRO A 144 -29.02 -6.56 3.29
N VAL A 145 -28.77 -7.62 2.53
CA VAL A 145 -29.63 -8.81 2.46
C VAL A 145 -28.96 -10.06 3.04
N GLU A 146 -27.64 -10.19 2.86
CA GLU A 146 -26.87 -11.32 3.37
C GLU A 146 -25.44 -10.86 3.68
N SER A 147 -24.80 -11.49 4.66
CA SER A 147 -23.40 -11.26 4.99
C SER A 147 -22.74 -12.56 5.42
N GLY A 148 -21.43 -12.67 5.23
CA GLY A 148 -20.68 -13.84 5.67
C GLY A 148 -19.18 -13.62 5.66
N ASN A 149 -18.47 -14.63 6.13
CA ASN A 149 -17.02 -14.68 6.12
C ASN A 149 -16.56 -15.93 5.35
N LEU A 150 -15.44 -15.82 4.64
CA LEU A 150 -14.80 -16.96 3.98
C LEU A 150 -13.28 -16.81 4.00
N CYS A 151 -12.58 -17.93 3.84
CA CYS A 151 -11.13 -17.97 3.72
C CYS A 151 -10.76 -18.12 2.23
N ALA A 152 -9.99 -17.19 1.68
CA ALA A 152 -9.66 -17.12 0.26
C ALA A 152 -8.15 -17.05 0.01
N THR A 153 -7.76 -17.41 -1.22
CA THR A 153 -6.40 -17.18 -1.76
C THR A 153 -6.42 -16.27 -2.99
N GLU A 154 -7.62 -16.01 -3.49
CA GLU A 154 -7.95 -15.17 -4.63
C GLU A 154 -7.96 -13.68 -4.24
N SER A 155 -8.08 -12.80 -5.23
CA SER A 155 -8.21 -11.35 -4.99
C SER A 155 -9.62 -11.01 -4.48
N ALA A 156 -9.78 -9.82 -3.89
CA ALA A 156 -11.10 -9.33 -3.47
C ALA A 156 -12.09 -9.27 -4.64
N THR A 157 -11.61 -8.91 -5.85
CA THR A 157 -12.40 -8.94 -7.09
C THR A 157 -12.98 -10.31 -7.38
N SER A 158 -12.14 -11.34 -7.44
CA SER A 158 -12.60 -12.70 -7.76
C SER A 158 -13.54 -13.24 -6.69
N VAL A 159 -13.30 -12.92 -5.41
CA VAL A 159 -14.20 -13.29 -4.30
C VAL A 159 -15.56 -12.62 -4.47
N ALA A 160 -15.60 -11.31 -4.73
CA ALA A 160 -16.84 -10.56 -4.90
C ALA A 160 -17.64 -11.06 -6.11
N GLU A 161 -16.98 -11.28 -7.24
CA GLU A 161 -17.60 -11.82 -8.46
C GLU A 161 -18.14 -13.24 -8.27
N GLN A 162 -17.39 -14.09 -7.55
CA GLN A 162 -17.83 -15.45 -7.23
C GLN A 162 -19.07 -15.43 -6.34
N ILE A 163 -19.07 -14.65 -5.24
CA ILE A 163 -20.23 -14.53 -4.35
C ILE A 163 -21.43 -13.99 -5.11
N LEU A 164 -21.23 -12.93 -5.91
CA LEU A 164 -22.30 -12.36 -6.73
C LEU A 164 -22.86 -13.41 -7.67
N GLY A 165 -22.02 -14.14 -8.42
CA GLY A 165 -22.48 -15.18 -9.34
C GLY A 165 -23.17 -16.37 -8.67
N GLU A 166 -22.74 -16.77 -7.47
CA GLU A 166 -23.33 -17.89 -6.72
C GLU A 166 -24.64 -17.53 -6.02
N ARG A 167 -24.79 -16.28 -5.57
CA ARG A 167 -25.91 -15.81 -4.73
C ARG A 167 -26.93 -14.96 -5.48
N LEU A 168 -26.66 -14.60 -6.73
CA LEU A 168 -27.61 -13.84 -7.55
C LEU A 168 -28.82 -14.71 -7.93
N ASP A 169 -29.94 -14.49 -7.23
CA ASP A 169 -31.22 -15.09 -7.58
C ASP A 169 -32.05 -14.19 -8.51
N VAL A 170 -33.20 -14.69 -8.97
CA VAL A 170 -34.08 -13.98 -9.92
C VAL A 170 -34.65 -12.69 -9.32
N ALA A 171 -34.84 -12.60 -7.99
CA ALA A 171 -35.37 -11.40 -7.35
C ALA A 171 -34.30 -10.30 -7.26
N LEU A 172 -33.08 -10.68 -6.91
CA LEU A 172 -31.91 -9.82 -6.85
C LEU A 172 -31.47 -9.36 -8.24
N ALA A 173 -31.50 -10.24 -9.25
CA ALA A 173 -31.22 -9.88 -10.64
C ALA A 173 -32.22 -8.86 -11.22
N ARG A 174 -33.47 -8.84 -10.73
CA ARG A 174 -34.48 -7.85 -11.16
C ARG A 174 -34.34 -6.51 -10.47
N SER A 175 -33.93 -6.51 -9.21
CA SER A 175 -33.84 -5.28 -8.41
C SER A 175 -32.48 -4.60 -8.55
N GLY A 176 -31.42 -5.36 -8.80
CA GLY A 176 -30.03 -4.92 -8.74
C GLY A 176 -29.36 -5.44 -7.47
N ALA A 177 -28.14 -5.92 -7.61
CA ALA A 177 -27.37 -6.55 -6.54
C ALA A 177 -25.96 -5.99 -6.46
N ARG A 178 -25.44 -5.86 -5.25
CA ARG A 178 -24.08 -5.41 -4.99
C ARG A 178 -23.44 -6.33 -3.95
N VAL A 179 -22.19 -6.70 -4.13
CA VAL A 179 -21.40 -7.42 -3.12
C VAL A 179 -20.17 -6.59 -2.81
N CYS A 180 -20.02 -6.23 -1.54
CA CYS A 180 -18.84 -5.57 -1.00
C CYS A 180 -18.00 -6.59 -0.24
N VAL A 181 -16.67 -6.54 -0.41
CA VAL A 181 -15.73 -7.45 0.23
C VAL A 181 -14.65 -6.65 0.98
N TRP A 182 -14.41 -7.02 2.23
CA TRP A 182 -13.39 -6.46 3.11
C TRP A 182 -12.46 -7.56 3.62
N ARG A 183 -11.34 -7.15 4.23
CA ARG A 183 -10.65 -8.05 5.17
C ARG A 183 -11.44 -8.12 6.46
N THR A 184 -11.46 -9.30 7.08
CA THR A 184 -12.11 -9.45 8.39
C THR A 184 -11.56 -8.44 9.39
N GLY A 185 -12.45 -7.71 10.07
CA GLY A 185 -12.14 -6.62 10.99
C GLY A 185 -12.03 -5.23 10.36
N GLU A 186 -12.12 -5.12 9.03
CA GLU A 186 -12.23 -3.86 8.28
C GLU A 186 -13.69 -3.61 7.82
N GLU A 187 -14.68 -4.37 8.30
CA GLU A 187 -16.06 -4.25 7.83
C GLU A 187 -16.69 -2.91 8.24
N GLY A 188 -17.46 -2.30 7.34
CA GLY A 188 -18.13 -1.04 7.65
C GLY A 188 -18.76 -0.40 6.43
N ASP A 189 -18.23 0.76 6.05
CA ASP A 189 -18.73 1.52 4.90
C ASP A 189 -18.47 0.74 3.59
N PRO A 190 -19.48 0.57 2.72
CA PRO A 190 -19.29 0.06 1.36
C PRO A 190 -18.18 0.78 0.56
N ASP A 191 -17.92 2.05 0.84
CA ASP A 191 -16.87 2.83 0.18
C ASP A 191 -15.45 2.42 0.63
N ASP A 192 -15.34 1.79 1.81
CA ASP A 192 -14.08 1.25 2.34
C ASP A 192 -13.83 -0.21 1.90
N ALA A 193 -14.73 -0.79 1.08
CA ALA A 193 -14.57 -2.14 0.59
C ALA A 193 -13.31 -2.29 -0.29
N ARG A 194 -12.62 -3.41 -0.13
CA ARG A 194 -11.47 -3.77 -0.99
C ARG A 194 -11.90 -3.96 -2.44
N PHE A 195 -13.13 -4.43 -2.64
CA PHE A 195 -13.76 -4.47 -3.94
C PHE A 195 -15.28 -4.50 -3.80
N THR A 196 -15.95 -3.93 -4.80
CA THR A 196 -17.41 -3.94 -4.93
C THR A 196 -17.77 -4.50 -6.31
N ALA A 197 -18.48 -5.63 -6.33
CA ALA A 197 -19.05 -6.20 -7.55
C ALA A 197 -20.53 -5.82 -7.63
N GLU A 198 -20.99 -5.39 -8.80
CA GLU A 198 -22.38 -4.95 -9.01
C GLU A 198 -23.02 -5.68 -10.19
N HIS A 199 -24.31 -5.91 -10.06
CA HIS A 199 -25.20 -6.36 -11.11
C HIS A 199 -26.35 -5.35 -11.21
N ASP A 200 -26.42 -4.68 -12.35
CA ASP A 200 -27.55 -3.81 -12.66
C ASP A 200 -28.82 -4.64 -12.79
N GLY A 201 -29.86 -4.22 -12.08
CA GLY A 201 -31.16 -4.87 -12.20
C GLY A 201 -31.69 -4.73 -13.62
N ASP A 202 -32.52 -5.68 -14.05
CA ASP A 202 -33.35 -5.51 -15.26
C ASP A 202 -34.32 -4.33 -15.04
N THR A 203 -33.85 -3.10 -15.26
CA THR A 203 -34.74 -1.98 -15.53
C THR A 203 -35.50 -2.34 -16.79
N ILE A 204 -36.76 -2.74 -16.62
CA ILE A 204 -37.75 -2.58 -17.67
C ILE A 204 -37.74 -1.09 -17.96
N ARG A 205 -37.00 -0.68 -19.00
CA ARG A 205 -37.19 0.61 -19.63
C ARG A 205 -38.64 0.59 -20.11
N ASP A 206 -39.51 1.24 -19.34
CA ASP A 206 -40.86 1.58 -19.78
C ASP A 206 -40.74 2.22 -21.17
N HIS A 207 -41.21 1.50 -22.18
CA HIS A 207 -41.47 1.98 -23.53
C HIS A 207 -42.94 2.38 -23.65
#